data_AF-A0A072P796-F1
#
_entry.id   AF-A0A072P796-F1
#
_cell.length_a   1.000
_cell.length_b   1.000
_cell.length_c   1.000
_cell.angle_alpha   90.00
_cell.angle_beta   90.00
_cell.angle_gamma   90.00
#
_symmetry.space_group_name_H-M   'P 1'
#
loop_
_entity.id
_entity.type
_entity.pdbx_description
1 polymer ?
#
loop_
_entity_poly.entity_id
_entity_poly.type
_entity_poly.pdbx_seq_one_letter_code
_entity_poly.pdbx_strand_id
1 'polypeptide(L)' 'MDDWLTVLLGATAAAAPKEGEDKQFNGSCLVAKASSKEEVLEELRKDIYAQEGVWNVEKVWYSIDMLWLLFNEEDKR' A
#
# COMPACT_ATOMS: atom_id res chain seq x y z
N MET A 1 8.40 -9.39 1.87
CA MET A 1 7.11 -9.07 2.50
C MET A 1 6.31 -10.35 2.48
N ASP A 2 5.84 -10.84 3.63
CA ASP A 2 5.07 -12.08 3.66
C ASP A 2 3.71 -11.93 2.97
N ASP A 3 3.26 -12.97 2.28
CA ASP A 3 2.00 -12.99 1.52
C ASP A 3 0.76 -12.68 2.39
N TRP A 4 0.80 -12.97 3.70
CA TRP A 4 -0.32 -12.71 4.60
C TRP A 4 -0.46 -11.22 4.95
N LEU A 5 0.63 -10.47 4.84
CA LEU A 5 0.64 -9.04 5.11
C LEU A 5 0.05 -8.26 3.95
N THR A 6 0.11 -8.74 2.70
CA THR A 6 -0.28 -7.97 1.51
C THR A 6 -1.54 -8.53 0.84
N VAL A 7 -2.63 -7.76 0.85
CA VAL A 7 -3.88 -8.12 0.14
C VAL A 7 -3.89 -7.50 -1.26
N LEU A 8 -3.34 -6.29 -1.42
CA LEU A 8 -3.25 -5.59 -2.71
C LEU A 8 -2.03 -4.67 -2.73
N LEU A 9 -1.28 -4.68 -3.83
CA LEU A 9 -0.18 -3.76 -4.09
C LEU A 9 -0.27 -3.22 -5.52
N GLY A 10 -0.09 -1.91 -5.69
CA GLY A 10 -0.05 -1.29 -7.01
C GLY A 10 0.64 0.06 -7.02
N ALA A 11 1.18 0.44 -8.18
CA ALA A 11 1.76 1.77 -8.39
C ALA A 11 0.64 2.80 -8.61
N THR A 12 0.82 4.00 -8.06
CA THR A 12 -0.04 5.14 -8.37
C THR A 12 0.56 5.95 -9.51
N ALA A 13 -0.29 6.46 -10.39
CA ALA A 13 0.10 7.32 -11.49
C ALA A 13 -0.26 8.77 -11.19
N ALA A 14 0.59 9.70 -11.63
CA ALA A 14 0.34 11.14 -11.51
C ALA A 14 -0.84 11.62 -12.37
N ALA A 15 -1.09 10.92 -13.48
CA ALA A 15 -2.17 11.20 -14.40
C ALA A 15 -2.64 9.92 -15.08
N ALA A 16 -3.82 9.98 -15.72
CA ALA A 16 -4.28 8.91 -16.59
C ALA A 16 -3.22 8.64 -17.68
N PRO A 17 -2.88 7.37 -17.99
CA PRO A 17 -1.93 7.05 -19.03
C PRO A 17 -2.41 7.58 -20.39
N LYS A 18 -1.51 8.23 -21.13
CA LYS A 18 -1.73 8.57 -22.53
C LYS A 18 -1.06 7.54 -23.42
N GLU A 19 -1.67 7.26 -24.56
CA GLU A 19 -1.16 6.27 -25.50
C GLU A 19 0.18 6.74 -26.10
N GLY A 20 1.19 5.86 -26.05
CA GLY A 20 2.54 6.16 -26.55
C GLY A 20 3.43 6.98 -25.62
N GLU A 21 2.94 7.41 -24.44
CA GLU A 21 3.74 8.12 -23.43
C GLU A 21 4.15 7.18 -22.28
N ASP A 22 5.32 7.45 -21.71
CA ASP A 22 5.78 6.75 -20.50
C ASP A 22 4.85 7.02 -19.31
N LYS A 23 4.57 5.97 -18.54
CA LYS A 23 3.73 6.08 -17.34
C LYS A 23 4.47 6.87 -16.26
N GLN A 24 3.85 7.96 -15.82
CA GLN A 24 4.37 8.78 -14.74
C GLN A 24 3.92 8.22 -13.39
N PHE A 25 4.72 7.32 -12.81
CA PHE A 25 4.48 6.81 -11.47
C PHE A 25 4.87 7.85 -10.41
N ASN A 26 4.04 8.00 -9.39
CA ASN A 26 4.27 8.96 -8.30
C ASN A 26 4.18 8.35 -6.90
N GLY A 27 3.98 7.03 -6.80
CA GLY A 27 3.85 6.36 -5.52
C GLY A 27 3.37 4.93 -5.65
N SER A 28 2.95 4.37 -4.52
CA SER A 28 2.40 3.02 -4.42
C SER A 28 1.29 2.99 -3.38
N CYS A 29 0.30 2.13 -3.61
CA CYS A 29 -0.78 1.84 -2.68
C CYS A 29 -0.65 0.39 -2.25
N LEU A 30 -0.65 0.18 -0.93
CA LEU A 30 -0.61 -1.12 -0.29
C LEU A 30 -1.85 -1.25 0.60
N VAL A 31 -2.56 -2.36 0.46
CA VAL A 31 -3.55 -2.80 1.43
C VAL A 31 -2.97 -3.99 2.15
N ALA A 32 -2.81 -3.84 3.46
CA ALA A 32 -2.18 -4.83 4.29
C ALA A 32 -3.08 -5.30 5.44
N LYS A 33 -2.97 -6.60 5.77
CA LYS A 33 -3.59 -7.17 6.96
C LYS A 33 -2.53 -7.34 8.04
N ALA A 34 -2.62 -6.56 9.10
CA ALA A 34 -1.68 -6.57 10.21
C ALA A 34 -2.41 -6.36 11.53
N SER A 35 -1.77 -6.72 12.64
CA SER A 35 -2.30 -6.47 13.98
C SER A 35 -2.02 -5.05 14.48
N SER A 36 -1.06 -4.36 13.86
CA SER A 36 -0.70 -2.99 14.21
C SER A 36 -0.11 -2.23 13.04
N LYS A 37 -0.07 -0.90 13.15
CA LYS A 37 0.62 -0.03 12.21
C LYS A 37 2.13 -0.28 12.21
N GLU A 38 2.69 -0.48 13.39
CA GLU A 38 4.13 -0.59 13.63
C GLU A 38 4.70 -1.80 12.89
N GLU A 39 3.98 -2.92 12.94
CA GLU A 39 4.29 -4.14 12.17
C GLU A 39 4.38 -3.85 10.66
N VAL A 40 3.42 -3.11 10.10
CA VAL A 40 3.44 -2.73 8.68
C VAL A 40 4.65 -1.84 8.36
N LEU A 41 4.97 -0.87 9.22
CA LEU A 41 6.11 0.03 9.00
C LEU A 41 7.46 -0.69 9.12
N GLU A 42 7.59 -1.64 10.04
CA GLU A 42 8.80 -2.45 10.19
C GLU A 42 9.04 -3.32 8.95
N GLU A 43 7.98 -3.91 8.39
CA GLU A 43 8.06 -4.67 7.14
C GLU A 43 8.34 -3.78 5.93
N LEU A 44 7.71 -2.60 5.82
CA LEU A 44 7.98 -1.65 4.75
C LEU A 44 9.43 -1.17 4.74
N ARG A 45 10.07 -1.01 5.90
CA ARG A 45 11.49 -0.61 5.99
C ARG A 45 12.45 -1.68 5.45
N LYS A 46 12.00 -2.94 5.35
CA LYS A 46 12.78 -4.04 4.77
C LYS A 46 12.65 -4.12 3.25
N ASP A 47 11.72 -3.38 2.64
CA ASP A 47 11.50 -3.37 1.20
C ASP A 47 12.67 -2.71 0.46
N ILE A 48 13.00 -3.23 -0.73
CA ILE A 48 14.09 -2.69 -1.56
C ILE A 48 13.84 -1.23 -1.94
N TYR A 49 12.59 -0.82 -2.17
CA TYR A 49 12.28 0.58 -2.46
C TYR A 49 12.51 1.49 -1.25
N ALA A 50 12.32 0.99 -0.03
CA ALA A 50 12.67 1.75 1.17
C ALA A 50 14.19 1.77 1.39
N GLN A 51 14.89 0.65 1.18
CA GLN A 51 16.33 0.54 1.35
C GLN A 51 17.12 1.41 0.34
N GLU A 52 16.65 1.47 -0.90
CA GLU A 52 17.24 2.27 -1.99
C GLU A 52 16.77 3.75 -1.95
N GLY A 53 15.98 4.14 -0.95
CA GLY A 53 15.52 5.53 -0.77
C GLY A 53 14.47 5.99 -1.78
N VAL A 54 13.87 5.07 -2.54
CA VAL A 54 12.75 5.34 -3.46
C VAL A 54 11.49 5.68 -2.67
N TRP A 55 11.24 4.96 -1.56
CA TRP A 55 10.11 5.20 -0.67
C TRP A 55 10.55 5.96 0.57
N ASN A 56 9.82 7.03 0.89
CA ASN A 56 9.93 7.70 2.19
C ASN A 56 8.92 7.10 3.17
N VAL A 57 9.36 6.10 3.93
CA VAL A 57 8.51 5.38 4.90
C VAL A 57 7.98 6.31 6.01
N GLU A 58 8.71 7.37 6.36
CA GLU A 58 8.26 8.35 7.37
C GLU A 58 7.07 9.20 6.90
N LYS A 59 6.87 9.31 5.58
CA LYS A 59 5.76 10.05 4.96
C LYS A 59 4.62 9.16 4.50
N VAL A 60 4.60 7.88 4.90
CA VAL A 60 3.51 6.97 4.56
C VAL A 60 2.20 7.48 5.16
N TRP A 61 1.22 7.71 4.30
CA TRP A 61 -0.15 7.97 4.71
C TRP A 61 -0.90 6.65 4.81
N TYR A 62 -1.48 6.39 5.98
CA TYR A 62 -2.28 5.20 6.26
C TYR A 62 -3.61 5.58 6.91
N SER A 63 -4.60 4.72 6.73
CA SER A 63 -5.88 4.74 7.44
C SER A 63 -6.11 3.33 8.00
N ILE A 64 -6.43 3.22 9.29
CA ILE A 64 -6.45 1.94 10.00
C ILE A 64 -7.84 1.27 10.04
N ASP A 65 -8.90 1.93 9.58
CA ASP A 65 -10.26 1.47 9.89
C ASP A 65 -11.19 1.29 8.69
N MET A 66 -10.69 1.43 7.45
CA MET A 66 -11.61 1.52 6.30
C MET A 66 -12.05 0.16 5.72
N LEU A 67 -11.21 -0.89 5.78
CA LEU A 67 -11.55 -2.19 5.16
C LEU A 67 -12.40 -3.12 6.03
N TRP A 68 -12.28 -3.05 7.36
CA TRP A 68 -13.07 -3.90 8.26
C TRP A 68 -14.57 -3.64 8.11
N LEU A 69 -14.95 -2.38 7.86
CA LEU A 69 -16.34 -1.98 7.60
C LEU A 69 -16.85 -2.41 6.22
N LEU A 70 -15.99 -2.51 5.20
CA LEU A 70 -16.41 -2.82 3.82
C LEU A 70 -16.46 -4.32 3.50
N PHE A 71 -15.77 -5.15 4.29
CA PHE A 71 -15.61 -6.59 4.02
C PHE A 71 -16.03 -7.51 5.17
N ASN A 72 -16.63 -6.98 6.24
CA ASN A 72 -17.23 -7.85 7.25
C ASN A 72 -18.41 -8.62 6.64
N GLU A 73 -18.32 -9.94 6.62
CA GLU A 73 -19.38 -10.81 6.09
C GLU A 73 -20.68 -10.73 6.89
N GLU A 74 -20.64 -10.17 8.12
CA GLU A 74 -21.83 -9.98 8.95
C GLU A 74 -22.80 -8.91 8.43
N ASP A 75 -22.38 -8.03 7.52
CA ASP A 75 -23.20 -6.93 6.97
C ASP A 75 -23.80 -7.25 5.57
N LYS A 76 -23.71 -8.51 5.13
CA LYS A 76 -24.35 -8.99 3.88
C LYS A 76 -25.75 -9.60 4.14
N ARG A 77 -26.66 -8.85 4.77
CA ARG A 77 -28.09 -9.21 4.82
C ARG A 77 -28.94 -8.37 3.87
#